data_AF-A0A6I5WPN6-F1
#
_entry.id   AF-A0A6I5WPN6-F1
#
_cell.length_a   1.000
_cell.length_b   1.000
_cell.length_c   1.000
_cell.angle_alpha   90.00
_cell.angle_beta   90.00
_cell.angle_gamma   90.00
#
_symmetry.space_group_name_H-M   'P 1'
#
loop_
_entity.id
_entity.type
_entity.pdbx_description
1 polymer ?
#
loop_
_entity_poly.entity_id
_entity_poly.type
_entity_poly.pdbx_seq_one_letter_code
_entity_poly.pdbx_strand_id
1 'polypeptide(L)'
;MDIATFRKMFPAYSDSQTFSNEMIEMWLDVANVHLKKGWSLSGKTYEHAIMLMLAHLLHSVAKTSSGNAESGPAGIVTSATEGSVSVSFATPTTKDAWEFWLASSPYGLQLWALLQQLGTGGLFIGGLPERSAVRKVGGVFL
;
A
#
# COMPACT_ATOMS: atom_id res chain seq x y z
N MET A 1 1.22 -15.60 5.50
CA MET A 1 0.80 -15.49 4.09
C MET A 1 1.37 -16.69 3.36
N ASP A 2 0.63 -17.30 2.44
CA ASP A 2 1.14 -18.40 1.61
C ASP A 2 1.88 -17.86 0.36
N ILE A 3 3.13 -18.30 0.16
CA ILE A 3 4.00 -17.85 -0.93
C ILE A 3 3.44 -18.27 -2.29
N ALA A 4 2.83 -19.46 -2.38
CA ALA A 4 2.24 -19.93 -3.64
C ALA A 4 1.06 -19.03 -4.08
N THR A 5 0.25 -18.59 -3.13
CA THR A 5 -0.83 -17.61 -3.36
C THR A 5 -0.30 -16.26 -3.82
N PHE A 6 0.79 -15.76 -3.20
CA PHE A 6 1.44 -14.52 -3.61
C PHE A 6 1.92 -14.58 -5.07
N ARG A 7 2.62 -15.65 -5.45
CA ARG A 7 3.13 -15.83 -6.83
C ARG A 7 2.01 -15.93 -7.88
N LYS A 8 0.85 -16.46 -7.49
CA LYS A 8 -0.35 -16.48 -8.36
C LYS A 8 -0.94 -15.09 -8.55
N MET A 9 -0.96 -14.26 -7.50
CA MET A 9 -1.50 -12.90 -7.60
C MET A 9 -0.56 -11.97 -8.37
N PHE A 10 0.76 -12.16 -8.23
CA PHE A 10 1.76 -11.36 -8.92
C PHE A 10 2.69 -12.24 -9.78
N PRO A 11 2.29 -12.55 -11.02
CA PRO A 11 3.09 -13.39 -11.93
C PRO A 11 4.49 -12.86 -12.20
N ALA A 12 4.72 -11.55 -12.03
CA ALA A 12 6.05 -10.93 -12.14
C ALA A 12 7.08 -11.50 -11.15
N TYR A 13 6.64 -12.08 -10.03
CA TYR A 13 7.49 -12.70 -9.02
C TYR A 13 7.33 -14.22 -8.99
N SER A 14 6.87 -14.83 -10.08
CA SER A 14 6.64 -16.28 -10.16
C SER A 14 7.93 -17.09 -10.28
N ASP A 15 8.98 -16.51 -10.85
CA ASP A 15 10.26 -17.18 -11.02
C ASP A 15 10.98 -17.36 -9.67
N SER A 16 11.33 -18.61 -9.38
CA SER A 16 11.95 -19.04 -8.12
C SER A 16 13.46 -18.87 -8.11
N GLN A 17 14.10 -18.71 -9.27
CA GLN A 17 15.54 -18.51 -9.37
C GLN A 17 15.92 -17.05 -9.14
N THR A 18 15.12 -16.12 -9.67
CA THR A 18 15.30 -14.67 -9.46
C THR A 18 14.75 -14.20 -8.12
N PHE A 19 13.60 -14.75 -7.71
CA PHE A 19 12.99 -14.47 -6.40
C PHE A 19 12.89 -15.78 -5.62
N SER A 20 13.91 -16.08 -4.82
CA SER A 20 13.92 -17.28 -3.97
C SER A 20 12.86 -17.17 -2.87
N ASN A 21 12.46 -18.31 -2.29
CA ASN A 21 11.46 -18.30 -1.21
C ASN A 21 11.99 -17.58 0.03
N GLU A 22 13.27 -17.76 0.35
CA GLU A 22 13.94 -17.13 1.48
C GLU A 22 13.97 -15.60 1.33
N MET A 23 14.19 -15.10 0.11
CA MET A 23 14.11 -13.67 -0.18
C MET A 23 12.71 -13.13 0.08
N ILE A 24 11.68 -13.82 -0.42
CA ILE A 24 10.28 -13.42 -0.22
C ILE A 24 9.92 -13.43 1.28
N GLU A 25 10.36 -14.43 2.04
CA GLU A 25 10.14 -14.52 3.48
C GLU A 25 10.81 -13.37 4.24
N MET A 26 12.07 -13.04 3.93
CA MET A 26 12.75 -11.89 4.54
C MET A 26 12.02 -10.57 4.26
N TRP A 27 11.60 -10.34 3.00
CA TRP A 27 10.87 -9.11 2.66
C TRP A 27 9.45 -9.09 3.22
N LEU A 28 8.86 -10.25 3.46
CA LEU A 28 7.58 -10.37 4.14
C LEU A 28 7.69 -9.93 5.60
N ASP A 29 8.78 -10.27 6.29
CA ASP A 29 9.03 -9.78 7.65
C ASP A 29 9.15 -8.26 7.67
N VAL A 30 9.84 -7.66 6.69
CA VAL A 30 9.89 -6.20 6.54
C VAL A 30 8.51 -5.62 6.27
N ALA A 31 7.70 -6.24 5.39
CA ALA A 31 6.33 -5.80 5.13
C ALA A 31 5.46 -5.79 6.41
N ASN A 32 5.63 -6.78 7.29
CA ASN A 32 4.90 -6.88 8.57
C ASN A 32 5.29 -5.77 9.56
N VAL A 33 6.49 -5.19 9.44
CA VAL A 33 6.89 -4.02 10.24
C VAL A 33 6.08 -2.79 9.83
N HIS A 34 5.83 -2.61 8.54
CA HIS A 34 5.09 -1.46 8.02
C HIS A 34 3.58 -1.55 8.25
N LEU A 35 2.99 -2.75 8.13
CA LEU A 35 1.55 -2.95 8.27
C LEU A 35 1.23 -3.87 9.45
N LYS A 36 0.52 -3.32 10.44
CA LYS A 36 -0.03 -4.07 11.57
C LYS A 36 -1.52 -4.29 11.41
N LYS A 37 -2.01 -5.42 11.91
CA LYS A 37 -3.45 -5.70 11.97
C LYS A 37 -4.13 -4.64 12.83
N GLY A 38 -5.27 -4.14 12.36
CA GLY A 38 -6.11 -3.17 13.06
C GLY A 38 -7.58 -3.52 12.90
N TRP A 39 -8.45 -2.68 13.46
CA TRP A 39 -9.90 -2.89 13.38
C TRP A 39 -10.41 -2.83 11.92
N SER A 40 -9.88 -1.90 11.11
CA SER A 40 -10.24 -1.74 9.68
C SER A 40 -9.38 -2.61 8.76
N LEU A 41 -8.15 -2.93 9.16
CA LEU A 41 -7.20 -3.74 8.40
C LEU A 41 -7.11 -5.14 9.02
N SER A 42 -8.10 -6.00 8.73
CA SER A 42 -8.23 -7.34 9.29
C SER A 42 -8.70 -8.38 8.26
N GLY A 43 -8.42 -9.66 8.53
CA GLY A 43 -8.80 -10.77 7.65
C GLY A 43 -8.23 -10.62 6.23
N LYS A 44 -9.09 -10.76 5.22
CA LYS A 44 -8.70 -10.74 3.80
C LYS A 44 -8.14 -9.39 3.35
N THR A 45 -8.57 -8.28 3.93
CA THR A 45 -8.05 -6.95 3.55
C THR A 45 -6.61 -6.78 4.02
N TYR A 46 -6.29 -7.29 5.22
CA TYR A 46 -4.92 -7.33 5.71
C TYR A 46 -4.03 -8.23 4.85
N GLU A 47 -4.52 -9.41 4.48
CA GLU A 47 -3.78 -10.33 3.58
C GLU A 47 -3.52 -9.70 2.22
N HIS A 48 -4.49 -8.98 1.64
CA HIS A 48 -4.27 -8.28 0.38
C HIS A 48 -3.30 -7.11 0.52
N ALA A 49 -3.42 -6.33 1.60
CA ALA A 49 -2.53 -5.20 1.87
C ALA A 49 -1.08 -5.65 2.10
N ILE A 50 -0.85 -6.73 2.85
CA ILE A 50 0.51 -7.24 3.07
C ILE A 50 1.12 -7.78 1.77
N MET A 51 0.31 -8.41 0.91
CA MET A 51 0.74 -8.87 -0.39
C MET A 51 1.14 -7.71 -1.33
N LEU A 52 0.37 -6.60 -1.32
CA LEU A 52 0.72 -5.38 -2.05
C LEU A 52 1.99 -4.71 -1.50
N MET A 53 2.17 -4.69 -0.18
CA MET A 53 3.39 -4.16 0.44
C MET A 53 4.62 -4.97 0.10
N LEU A 54 4.52 -6.29 0.15
CA LEU A 54 5.59 -7.19 -0.24
C LEU A 54 5.99 -6.96 -1.71
N ALA A 55 5.01 -6.88 -2.61
CA ALA A 55 5.25 -6.59 -4.02
C ALA A 55 5.92 -5.21 -4.22
N HIS A 56 5.50 -4.19 -3.46
CA HIS A 56 6.14 -2.87 -3.47
C HIS A 56 7.63 -2.93 -3.07
N LEU A 57 7.94 -3.63 -1.99
CA LEU A 57 9.33 -3.80 -1.53
C LEU A 57 10.18 -4.56 -2.55
N LEU A 58 9.67 -5.67 -3.09
CA LEU A 58 10.36 -6.45 -4.12
C LEU A 58 10.57 -5.63 -5.41
N HIS A 59 9.62 -4.77 -5.78
CA HIS A 59 9.79 -3.86 -6.91
C HIS A 59 10.94 -2.86 -6.69
N SER A 60 11.03 -2.30 -5.48
CA SER A 60 12.09 -1.37 -5.10
C SER A 60 13.48 -2.05 -5.15
N VAL A 61 13.59 -3.27 -4.65
CA VAL A 61 14.84 -4.05 -4.65
C VAL A 61 15.26 -4.46 -6.06
N ALA A 62 14.30 -4.90 -6.88
CA ALA A 62 14.57 -5.26 -8.28
C ALA A 62 15.14 -4.06 -9.06
N LYS A 63 14.57 -2.86 -8.84
CA LYS A 63 15.08 -1.60 -9.43
C LYS A 63 16.50 -1.27 -8.98
N THR A 64 16.85 -1.51 -7.71
CA THR A 64 18.22 -1.28 -7.22
C THR A 64 19.22 -2.28 -7.80
N SER A 65 18.80 -3.53 -8.02
CA SER A 65 19.70 -4.60 -8.51
C SER A 65 20.04 -4.52 -10.01
N SER A 66 19.20 -3.87 -10.83
CA SER A 66 19.35 -3.85 -12.30
C SER A 66 20.38 -2.84 -12.82
N GLY A 67 21.41 -2.50 -12.04
CA GLY A 67 22.50 -1.61 -12.48
C GLY A 67 22.18 -0.12 -12.50
N ASN A 68 20.90 0.27 -12.37
CA ASN A 68 20.49 1.64 -12.05
C ASN A 68 20.56 1.87 -10.53
N ALA A 69 21.66 1.45 -9.90
CA ALA A 69 22.04 1.84 -8.55
C ALA A 69 22.54 3.29 -8.51
N GLU A 70 22.01 4.14 -9.39
CA GLU A 70 21.97 5.55 -9.11
C GLU A 70 20.86 5.74 -8.08
N SER A 71 21.11 6.60 -7.11
CA SER A 71 20.12 7.31 -6.32
C SER A 71 19.14 8.09 -7.22
N GLY A 72 18.41 7.37 -8.08
CA GLY A 72 17.28 7.86 -8.83
C GLY A 72 16.16 8.09 -7.82
N PRO A 73 15.44 9.22 -7.91
CA PRO A 73 14.51 9.61 -6.87
C PRO A 73 13.54 8.45 -6.59
N ALA A 74 13.08 8.32 -5.35
CA ALA A 74 11.88 7.54 -5.03
C ALA A 74 10.60 8.13 -5.68
N GLY A 75 10.74 8.80 -6.83
CA GLY A 75 9.69 9.28 -7.69
C GLY A 75 9.51 8.30 -8.85
N ILE A 76 8.25 8.11 -9.20
CA ILE A 76 7.79 7.58 -10.48
C ILE A 76 8.78 7.97 -11.58
N VAL A 77 9.28 6.99 -12.35
CA VAL A 77 10.24 7.20 -13.45
C VAL A 77 9.77 8.39 -14.28
N THR A 78 10.53 9.50 -14.28
CA THR A 78 10.16 10.76 -14.91
C THR A 78 10.88 11.07 -16.23
N SER A 79 11.73 10.16 -16.73
CA SER A 79 12.24 10.21 -18.11
C SER A 79 12.98 8.94 -18.50
N ALA A 80 12.55 8.32 -19.59
CA ALA A 80 13.36 7.42 -20.41
C ALA A 80 13.25 7.97 -21.84
N THR A 81 14.29 8.66 -22.31
CA THR A 81 14.30 9.23 -23.66
C THR A 81 14.69 8.15 -24.65
N GLU A 82 13.71 7.43 -25.20
CA GLU A 82 13.87 6.68 -26.45
C GLU A 82 13.29 7.55 -27.57
N GLY A 83 14.17 8.19 -28.35
CA GLY A 83 13.87 8.86 -29.63
C GLY A 83 12.48 9.48 -29.80
N SER A 84 12.39 10.82 -29.63
CA SER A 84 11.27 11.69 -30.06
C SER A 84 9.92 11.61 -29.34
N VAL A 85 9.79 10.87 -28.22
CA VAL A 85 8.60 10.96 -27.36
C VAL A 85 8.99 11.46 -25.96
N SER A 86 8.77 12.75 -25.71
CA SER A 86 8.96 13.37 -24.39
C SER A 86 7.71 13.15 -23.55
N VAL A 87 7.74 12.22 -22.61
CA VAL A 87 6.72 12.11 -21.56
C VAL A 87 7.17 12.99 -20.40
N SER A 88 6.49 14.12 -20.19
CA SER A 88 6.74 15.02 -19.05
C SER A 88 5.94 14.55 -17.85
N PHE A 89 6.59 14.39 -16.70
CA PHE A 89 5.96 13.89 -15.49
C PHE A 89 5.77 15.03 -14.49
N ALA A 90 4.53 15.21 -14.06
CA ALA A 90 4.21 16.11 -12.98
C ALA A 90 4.67 15.48 -11.66
N THR A 91 5.48 16.22 -10.89
CA THR A 91 5.77 15.88 -9.49
C THR A 91 4.44 15.77 -8.76
N PRO A 92 4.08 14.61 -8.18
CA PRO A 92 2.90 14.52 -7.35
C PRO A 92 3.04 15.57 -6.24
N THR A 93 2.03 16.40 -6.05
CA THR A 93 1.92 17.32 -4.90
C THR A 93 1.57 16.53 -3.64
N THR A 94 2.27 15.42 -3.39
CA THR A 94 2.10 14.60 -2.19
C THR A 94 2.63 15.38 -1.00
N LYS A 95 1.79 15.52 0.03
CA LYS A 95 2.14 16.29 1.23
C LYS A 95 3.14 15.54 2.12
N ASP A 96 3.16 14.21 2.00
CA ASP A 96 3.91 13.32 2.89
C ASP A 96 4.91 12.43 2.12
N ALA A 97 6.10 12.25 2.70
CA ALA A 97 7.16 11.40 2.14
C ALA A 97 6.73 9.91 2.03
N TRP A 98 5.81 9.47 2.88
CA TRP A 98 5.24 8.13 2.84
C TRP A 98 4.38 7.90 1.58
N GLU A 99 3.52 8.87 1.23
CA GLU A 99 2.70 8.81 0.02
C GLU A 99 3.58 8.82 -1.23
N PHE A 100 4.62 9.65 -1.23
CA PHE A 100 5.61 9.69 -2.31
C PHE A 100 6.31 8.35 -2.48
N TRP A 101 6.76 7.73 -1.38
CA TRP A 101 7.41 6.42 -1.42
C TRP A 101 6.49 5.33 -1.97
N LEU A 102 5.23 5.27 -1.51
CA LEU A 102 4.25 4.33 -2.06
C LEU A 102 3.96 4.59 -3.55
N ALA A 103 3.95 5.86 -3.97
CA ALA A 103 3.74 6.23 -5.37
C ALA A 103 4.86 5.77 -6.32
N SER A 104 6.04 5.41 -5.81
CA SER A 104 7.18 4.96 -6.63
C SER A 104 6.95 3.63 -7.38
N SER A 105 5.87 2.91 -7.07
CA SER A 105 5.50 1.64 -7.72
C SER A 105 3.99 1.54 -7.94
N PRO A 106 3.53 0.78 -8.95
CA PRO A 106 2.10 0.55 -9.16
C PRO A 106 1.43 -0.19 -7.98
N TYR A 107 2.16 -1.08 -7.31
CA TYR A 107 1.65 -1.83 -6.15
C TYR A 107 1.45 -0.95 -4.93
N GLY A 108 2.36 0.00 -4.70
CA GLY A 108 2.24 0.98 -3.62
C GLY A 108 1.10 1.96 -3.84
N LEU A 109 0.82 2.37 -5.09
CA LEU A 109 -0.38 3.15 -5.43
C LEU A 109 -1.68 2.39 -5.14
N GLN A 110 -1.75 1.10 -5.50
CA GLN A 110 -2.90 0.24 -5.19
C GLN A 110 -3.09 0.08 -3.68
N LEU A 111 -2.01 -0.09 -2.93
CA LEU A 111 -2.08 -0.14 -1.48
C LEU A 111 -2.57 1.19 -0.91
N TRP A 112 -2.05 2.32 -1.39
CA TRP A 112 -2.47 3.63 -0.93
C TRP A 112 -3.97 3.84 -1.17
N ALA A 113 -4.48 3.46 -2.34
CA ALA A 113 -5.92 3.51 -2.62
C ALA A 113 -6.73 2.62 -1.66
N LEU A 114 -6.24 1.42 -1.33
CA LEU A 114 -6.87 0.52 -0.37
C LEU A 114 -6.88 1.11 1.04
N LEU A 115 -5.76 1.67 1.50
CA LEU A 115 -5.66 2.31 2.81
C LEU A 115 -6.56 3.55 2.89
N GLN A 116 -6.63 4.34 1.82
CA GLN A 116 -7.51 5.49 1.72
C GLN A 116 -8.98 5.06 1.80
N GLN A 117 -9.38 3.98 1.11
CA GLN A 117 -10.74 3.43 1.18
C GLN A 117 -11.10 2.97 2.60
N LEU A 118 -10.15 2.39 3.34
CA LEU A 118 -10.38 1.98 4.73
C LEU A 118 -10.41 3.17 5.69
N GLY A 119 -9.65 4.23 5.40
CA GLY A 119 -9.62 5.47 6.17
C GLY A 119 -10.84 6.37 5.95
N THR A 120 -11.42 6.38 4.73
CA THR A 120 -12.60 7.18 4.40
C THR A 120 -13.90 6.61 4.97
N GLY A 121 -13.92 5.34 5.38
CA GLY A 121 -15.01 4.71 6.13
C GLY A 121 -15.10 5.14 7.60
N GLY A 122 -14.63 6.37 7.93
CA GLY A 122 -14.50 6.90 9.28
C GLY A 122 -15.74 6.72 10.15
N LEU A 123 -15.48 6.50 11.44
CA LEU A 123 -16.46 6.33 12.51
C LEU A 123 -17.63 7.31 12.37
N PHE A 124 -18.82 6.80 12.08
CA PHE A 124 -20.06 7.57 12.17
C PHE A 124 -20.41 7.76 13.66
N ILE A 125 -19.69 8.65 14.35
CA ILE A 125 -20.05 9.13 15.70
C ILE A 125 -21.19 10.12 15.52
N GLY A 126 -22.35 9.60 15.14
CA GLY A 126 -23.58 10.34 14.87
C GLY A 126 -24.83 9.46 14.96
N GLY A 127 -24.66 8.19 15.35
CA GLY A 127 -25.73 7.25 15.64
C GLY A 127 -26.08 7.17 17.13
N LEU A 128 -25.82 8.22 17.92
CA LEU A 128 -26.55 8.37 19.18
C LEU A 128 -28.05 8.45 18.81
N PRO A 129 -28.94 7.68 19.48
CA PRO A 129 -30.38 7.65 19.18
C PRO A 129 -31.10 8.99 19.44
N GLU A 130 -30.36 10.07 19.67
CA GLU A 130 -30.85 11.42 19.91
C GLU A 130 -31.64 12.01 18.74
N ARG A 131 -31.51 11.48 17.52
CA ARG A 131 -32.37 11.86 16.38
C ARG A 131 -33.64 11.01 16.24
N SER A 132 -33.73 9.87 16.94
CA SER A 132 -34.93 9.02 16.98
C SER A 132 -35.81 9.28 18.20
N ALA A 133 -35.38 10.15 19.13
CA ALA A 133 -36.11 10.50 20.33
C ALA A 133 -36.26 12.02 20.46
N VAL A 134 -37.49 12.51 20.59
CA VAL A 134 -37.81 13.93 20.88
C VAL A 134 -37.36 14.35 22.30
N ARG A 135 -36.75 13.44 23.07
CA ARG A 135 -36.31 13.69 24.45
C ARG A 135 -34.90 13.15 24.67
N LYS A 136 -34.08 13.95 25.37
CA LYS A 136 -32.70 13.65 25.78
C LYS A 136 -32.64 12.29 26.49
N VAL A 137 -31.90 11.35 25.92
CA VAL A 137 -31.63 10.06 26.56
C VAL A 137 -30.72 10.32 27.77
N GLY A 138 -31.23 10.09 28.98
CA GLY A 138 -30.49 10.25 30.24
C GLY A 138 -30.94 11.39 31.18
N GLY A 139 -32.07 12.06 30.92
CA GLY A 139 -32.63 13.01 31.88
C GLY A 139 -33.32 12.31 33.05
N VAL A 140 -32.74 12.39 34.26
CA VAL A 140 -33.42 12.04 35.52
C VAL A 140 -34.43 13.14 35.82
N PHE A 141 -35.70 12.76 36.02
CA PHE A 141 -36.70 13.68 36.58
C PHE A 141 -36.41 13.85 38.08
N LEU A 142 -36.06 15.07 38.48
CA LEU A 142 -36.22 15.54 39.85
C LEU A 142 -37.64 16.11 40.00
#